data_AF-N6WZD4-F1
#
_entry.id   AF-N6WZD4-F1
#
_cell.length_a   1.000
_cell.length_b   1.000
_cell.length_c   1.000
_cell.angle_alpha   90.00
_cell.angle_beta   90.00
_cell.angle_gamma   90.00
#
_symmetry.space_group_name_H-M   'P 1'
#
loop_
_entity.id
_entity.type
_entity.pdbx_description
1 polymer ?
#
loop_
_entity_poly.entity_id
_entity_poly.type
_entity_poly.pdbx_seq_one_letter_code
_entity_poly.pdbx_strand_id
1 'polypeptide(L)'
;MAHAATAEELFHDLKRMPAIERQKFFVLLSTNAFRGEDLSHEELFGHLSGDDFTAEEAGEYLEVSMSTFRRYVASGKLQPSATIGRNQLFSVADLKSFKKARKTAKG
;
A
#
# COMPACT_ATOMS: atom_id res chain seq x y z
N MET A 1 -32.60 -18.50 5.49
CA MET A 1 -31.59 -17.56 4.94
C MET A 1 -30.46 -17.50 5.94
N ALA A 2 -29.21 -17.74 5.53
CA ALA A 2 -28.08 -17.66 6.44
C ALA A 2 -27.85 -16.18 6.79
N HIS A 3 -28.07 -15.82 8.06
CA HIS A 3 -27.67 -14.50 8.55
C HIS A 3 -26.15 -14.48 8.65
N ALA A 4 -25.50 -13.76 7.75
CA ALA A 4 -24.08 -13.47 7.87
C ALA A 4 -23.86 -12.53 9.05
N ALA A 5 -22.89 -12.83 9.91
CA ALA A 5 -22.49 -11.93 10.98
C ALA A 5 -22.04 -10.58 10.37
N THR A 6 -22.43 -9.48 11.00
CA THR A 6 -21.98 -8.15 10.58
C THR A 6 -20.50 -7.96 10.91
N ALA A 7 -19.84 -7.02 10.24
CA ALA A 7 -18.44 -6.71 10.50
C ALA A 7 -18.23 -6.23 11.95
N GLU A 8 -19.18 -5.47 12.48
CA GLU A 8 -19.19 -4.97 13.85
C GLU A 8 -19.33 -6.11 14.86
N GLU A 9 -20.22 -7.07 14.60
CA GLU A 9 -20.39 -8.27 15.44
C GLU A 9 -19.11 -9.12 15.46
N LEU A 10 -18.53 -9.37 14.28
CA LEU A 10 -17.27 -10.12 14.16
C LEU A 10 -16.12 -9.43 14.93
N PHE A 11 -16.03 -8.11 14.82
CA PHE A 11 -15.01 -7.35 15.52
C PHE A 11 -15.19 -7.37 17.04
N HIS A 12 -16.44 -7.31 17.52
CA HIS A 12 -16.75 -7.46 18.93
C HIS A 12 -16.36 -8.84 19.47
N ASP A 13 -16.58 -9.89 18.69
CA ASP A 13 -16.22 -11.24 19.08
C ASP A 13 -14.71 -11.46 19.07
N LEU A 14 -13.99 -10.88 18.10
CA LEU A 14 -12.53 -10.89 18.11
C LEU A 14 -11.95 -10.24 19.36
N LYS A 15 -12.50 -9.10 19.81
CA LYS A 15 -12.04 -8.44 21.06
C LYS A 15 -12.16 -9.33 22.29
N ARG A 16 -13.12 -10.25 22.31
CA ARG A 16 -13.35 -11.19 23.42
C ARG A 16 -12.44 -12.41 23.38
N MET A 17 -11.78 -12.68 22.25
CA MET A 17 -10.89 -13.83 22.11
C MET A 17 -9.55 -13.63 22.84
N PRO A 18 -9.00 -14.69 23.46
CA PRO A 18 -7.64 -14.68 23.99
C PRO A 18 -6.62 -14.28 22.92
N ALA A 19 -5.54 -13.60 23.32
CA ALA A 19 -4.56 -13.05 22.38
C ALA A 19 -3.99 -14.09 21.40
N ILE A 20 -3.72 -15.30 21.90
CA ILE A 20 -3.20 -16.42 21.09
C ILE A 20 -4.22 -16.85 20.02
N GLU A 21 -5.49 -16.93 20.36
CA GLU A 21 -6.55 -17.33 19.42
C GLU A 21 -6.86 -16.23 18.41
N ARG A 22 -6.79 -14.94 18.81
CA ARG A 22 -6.84 -13.83 17.85
C ARG A 22 -5.74 -13.94 16.80
N GLN A 23 -4.51 -14.21 17.23
CA GLN A 23 -3.38 -14.30 16.31
C GLN A 23 -3.54 -15.48 15.35
N LYS A 24 -4.01 -16.63 15.83
CA LYS A 24 -4.36 -17.77 14.97
C LYS A 24 -5.48 -17.42 13.98
N PHE A 25 -6.51 -16.71 14.43
CA PHE A 25 -7.59 -16.25 13.56
C PHE A 25 -7.05 -15.35 12.44
N PHE A 26 -6.17 -14.39 12.74
CA PHE A 26 -5.55 -13.54 11.71
C PHE A 26 -4.75 -14.36 10.69
N VAL A 27 -4.02 -15.39 11.12
CA VAL A 27 -3.30 -16.30 10.21
C VAL A 27 -4.30 -17.08 9.35
N LEU A 28 -5.37 -17.62 9.93
CA LEU A 28 -6.39 -18.37 9.18
C LEU A 28 -7.15 -17.48 8.19
N LEU A 29 -7.45 -16.24 8.58
CA LEU A 29 -8.12 -15.24 7.75
C LEU A 29 -7.24 -14.86 6.54
N SER A 30 -5.98 -14.47 6.79
CA SER A 30 -5.03 -14.09 5.73
C SER A 30 -4.69 -15.26 4.80
N THR A 31 -4.71 -16.48 5.33
CA THR A 31 -4.36 -17.68 4.57
C THR A 31 -5.54 -18.25 3.79
N ASN A 32 -6.79 -18.12 4.26
CA ASN A 32 -7.90 -18.90 3.68
C ASN A 32 -9.09 -18.06 3.24
N ALA A 33 -9.41 -16.96 3.93
CA ALA A 33 -10.59 -16.17 3.60
C ALA A 33 -10.44 -15.35 2.31
N PHE A 34 -9.19 -15.09 1.90
CA PHE A 34 -8.86 -14.31 0.70
C PHE A 34 -8.14 -15.13 -0.38
N ARG A 35 -8.05 -16.47 -0.22
CA ARG A 35 -7.43 -17.35 -1.23
C ARG A 35 -8.37 -17.73 -2.38
N GLY A 36 -9.67 -17.43 -2.26
CA GLY A 36 -10.68 -17.76 -3.26
C GLY A 36 -10.92 -16.67 -4.32
N GLU A 37 -10.38 -15.47 -4.11
CA GLU A 37 -10.43 -14.38 -5.06
C GLU A 37 -9.00 -13.89 -5.20
N ASP A 38 -8.39 -14.12 -6.35
CA ASP A 38 -7.26 -13.32 -6.81
C ASP A 38 -7.77 -11.88 -6.94
N LEU A 39 -7.91 -11.17 -5.81
CA LEU A 39 -8.25 -9.76 -5.81
C LEU A 39 -7.21 -9.11 -6.72
N SER A 40 -7.68 -8.58 -7.83
CA SER A 40 -6.80 -7.94 -8.78
C SER A 40 -6.05 -6.83 -8.03
N HIS A 41 -4.83 -6.50 -8.47
CA HIS A 41 -4.09 -5.37 -7.89
C HIS A 41 -4.94 -4.09 -7.89
N GLU A 42 -5.91 -3.98 -8.79
CA GLU A 42 -6.86 -2.88 -8.89
C GLU A 42 -7.97 -2.95 -7.82
N GLU A 43 -8.43 -4.13 -7.40
CA GLU A 43 -9.40 -4.24 -6.30
C GLU A 43 -8.74 -4.07 -4.93
N LEU A 44 -7.48 -4.51 -4.77
CA LEU A 44 -6.76 -4.40 -3.50
C LEU A 44 -6.05 -3.05 -3.32
N PHE A 45 -5.56 -2.45 -4.41
CA PHE A 45 -4.81 -1.19 -4.38
C PHE A 45 -5.38 -0.10 -5.27
N GLY A 46 -6.54 -0.30 -5.91
CA GLY A 46 -7.17 0.72 -6.78
C GLY A 46 -7.47 2.02 -6.04
N HIS A 47 -7.79 1.95 -4.74
CA HIS A 47 -7.89 3.15 -3.91
C HIS A 47 -6.57 3.93 -3.79
N LEU A 48 -5.42 3.27 -3.94
CA LEU A 48 -4.10 3.92 -3.92
C LEU A 48 -3.70 4.45 -5.30
N SER A 49 -4.44 4.11 -6.36
CA SER A 49 -4.09 4.52 -7.73
C SER A 49 -4.26 6.02 -7.96
N GLY A 50 -5.11 6.67 -7.15
CA GLY A 50 -5.24 8.12 -7.06
C GLY A 50 -4.55 8.74 -5.84
N ASP A 51 -3.85 7.95 -5.03
CA ASP A 51 -3.20 8.45 -3.82
C ASP A 51 -1.84 9.07 -4.14
N ASP A 52 -1.51 10.02 -3.27
CA ASP A 52 -0.27 10.74 -3.24
C ASP A 52 0.56 10.28 -2.04
N PHE A 53 1.81 9.92 -2.27
CA PHE A 53 2.76 9.59 -1.22
C PHE A 53 3.56 10.81 -0.79
N THR A 54 3.85 10.88 0.50
CA THR A 54 4.89 11.77 1.01
C THR A 54 6.25 11.39 0.45
N ALA A 55 7.22 12.31 0.54
CA ALA A 55 8.58 12.03 0.10
C ALA A 55 9.22 10.79 0.78
N GLU A 56 8.86 10.52 2.04
CA GLU A 56 9.36 9.36 2.80
C GLU A 56 8.76 8.05 2.26
N GLU A 57 7.43 7.97 2.16
CA GLU A 57 6.71 6.83 1.58
C GLU A 57 7.13 6.57 0.12
N ALA A 58 7.39 7.62 -0.66
CA ALA A 58 7.89 7.50 -2.02
C ALA A 58 9.32 6.90 -2.08
N GLY A 59 10.19 7.27 -1.13
CA GLY A 59 11.52 6.68 -0.98
C GLY A 59 11.47 5.19 -0.64
N GLU A 60 10.58 4.82 0.29
CA GLU A 60 10.31 3.44 0.68
C GLU A 60 9.73 2.63 -0.48
N TYR A 61 8.73 3.16 -1.17
CA TYR A 61 8.11 2.51 -2.33
C TYR A 61 9.13 2.20 -3.44
N LEU A 62 10.07 3.12 -3.67
CA LEU A 62 11.13 2.96 -4.66
C LEU A 62 12.32 2.14 -4.17
N GLU A 63 12.31 1.72 -2.90
CA GLU A 63 13.36 0.96 -2.21
C GLU A 63 14.73 1.66 -2.33
N VAL A 64 14.77 2.97 -2.08
CA VAL A 64 15.99 3.78 -2.14
C VAL A 64 16.15 4.66 -0.90
N SER A 65 17.40 5.02 -0.59
CA SER A 65 17.67 6.02 0.46
C SER A 65 17.03 7.37 0.12
N MET A 66 16.67 8.15 1.14
CA MET A 66 16.17 9.51 0.96
C MET A 66 17.15 10.45 0.24
N SER A 67 18.45 10.21 0.38
CA SER A 67 19.47 10.94 -0.40
C SER A 67 19.37 10.65 -1.91
N THR A 68 19.13 9.40 -2.28
CA THR A 68 18.92 8.99 -3.67
C THR A 68 17.59 9.49 -4.21
N PHE A 69 16.53 9.41 -3.41
CA PHE A 69 15.22 9.95 -3.76
C PHE A 69 15.30 11.45 -4.06
N ARG A 70 15.86 12.25 -3.14
CA ARG A 70 16.04 13.70 -3.34
C ARG A 70 16.86 14.02 -4.59
N ARG A 71 17.85 13.20 -4.94
CA ARG A 71 18.61 13.36 -6.19
C ARG A 71 17.73 13.14 -7.43
N TYR A 72 16.79 12.19 -7.40
CA TYR A 72 15.83 12.00 -8.50
C TYR A 72 14.90 13.20 -8.65
N VAL A 73 14.42 13.76 -7.54
CA VAL A 73 13.60 14.98 -7.55
C VAL A 73 14.40 16.18 -8.08
N ALA A 74 15.60 16.41 -7.55
CA ALA A 74 16.45 17.53 -7.96
C ALA A 74 16.92 17.45 -9.42
N SER A 75 17.08 16.24 -9.97
CA SER A 75 17.40 16.04 -11.39
C SER A 75 16.17 16.02 -12.31
N GLY A 76 14.99 16.27 -11.75
CA GLY A 76 13.72 16.30 -12.47
C GLY A 76 13.21 14.95 -12.97
N LYS A 77 13.85 13.85 -12.56
CA LYS A 77 13.44 12.47 -12.89
C LYS A 77 12.15 12.04 -12.20
N LEU A 78 11.85 12.68 -11.08
CA LEU A 78 10.58 12.58 -10.36
C LEU A 78 10.12 14.01 -10.07
N GLN A 79 8.82 14.25 -10.22
CA GLN A 79 8.22 15.54 -9.93
C GLN A 79 7.13 15.35 -8.88
N PRO A 80 6.96 16.30 -7.94
CA PRO A 80 5.81 16.30 -7.06
C PRO A 80 4.52 16.46 -7.87
N SER A 81 3.49 15.67 -7.55
CA SER A 81 2.13 15.84 -8.07
C SER A 81 1.43 17.03 -7.42
N ALA A 82 1.71 17.25 -6.13
CA ALA A 82 1.18 18.36 -5.36
C ALA A 82 2.18 18.84 -4.29
N THR A 83 1.89 19.99 -3.69
CA THR A 83 2.62 20.49 -2.52
C THR A 83 1.63 21.03 -1.49
N ILE A 84 1.68 20.50 -0.27
CA ILE A 84 0.88 20.96 0.86
C ILE A 84 1.83 21.63 1.86
N GLY A 85 1.81 22.95 1.90
CA GLY A 85 2.76 23.73 2.70
C GLY A 85 4.20 23.52 2.21
N ARG A 86 5.02 22.83 3.02
CA ARG A 86 6.40 22.45 2.66
C ARG A 86 6.54 20.98 2.23
N ASN A 87 5.46 20.21 2.32
CA ASN A 87 5.47 18.79 2.03
C ASN A 87 5.16 18.57 0.56
N GLN A 88 6.07 17.90 -0.14
CA GLN A 88 5.86 17.45 -1.51
C GLN A 88 5.16 16.09 -1.49
N LEU A 89 4.18 15.97 -2.37
CA LEU A 89 3.42 14.75 -2.61
C LEU A 89 3.77 14.19 -3.99
N PHE A 90 3.75 12.87 -4.12
CA PHE A 90 4.16 12.16 -5.31
C PHE A 90 3.12 11.11 -5.69
N SER A 91 2.59 11.18 -6.92
CA SER A 91 1.57 10.25 -7.35
C SER A 91 2.12 8.82 -7.39
N VAL A 92 1.33 7.86 -6.89
CA VAL A 92 1.69 6.44 -6.95
C VAL A 92 1.86 5.97 -8.39
N ALA A 93 1.08 6.53 -9.33
CA ALA A 93 1.16 6.22 -10.76
C ALA A 93 2.54 6.56 -11.36
N ASP A 94 3.08 7.75 -11.03
CA ASP A 94 4.40 8.18 -11.50
C ASP A 94 5.52 7.36 -10.86
N LEU A 95 5.41 7.08 -9.56
CA LEU A 95 6.37 6.22 -8.85
C LEU A 95 6.40 4.80 -9.43
N LYS A 96 5.24 4.22 -9.76
CA LYS A 96 5.11 2.90 -10.40
C LYS A 96 5.76 2.89 -11.78
N SER A 97 5.48 3.90 -12.59
CA SER A 97 6.06 4.06 -13.93
C SER A 97 7.59 4.20 -13.86
N PHE A 98 8.08 5.02 -12.94
CA PHE A 98 9.50 5.21 -12.69
C PHE A 98 10.20 3.93 -12.19
N LYS A 99 9.58 3.20 -11.26
CA LYS A 99 10.09 1.91 -10.75
C LYS A 99 10.20 0.88 -11.88
N LYS A 100 9.22 0.82 -12.78
CA LYS A 100 9.23 -0.06 -13.96
C LYS A 100 10.37 0.30 -14.93
N ALA A 101 10.48 1.58 -15.31
CA ALA A 101 11.55 2.05 -16.20
C ALA A 101 12.96 1.75 -15.66
N ARG A 102 13.17 1.89 -14.34
CA ARG A 102 14.44 1.55 -13.67
C ARG A 102 14.77 0.07 -13.71
N LYS A 103 13.78 -0.83 -13.65
CA LYS A 103 14.01 -2.27 -13.78
C LYS A 103 14.42 -2.63 -15.20
N THR A 104 13.78 -2.05 -16.21
CA THR A 104 14.11 -2.28 -17.62
C THR A 104 15.50 -1.75 -17.99
N ALA A 105 15.92 -0.59 -17.45
CA ALA A 105 17.24 -0.01 -17.75
C ALA A 105 18.42 -0.72 -17.06
N LYS A 106 18.15 -1.67 -16.15
CA LYS A 106 19.17 -2.46 -15.44
C LYS A 106 19.34 -3.88 -16.01
N GLY A 107 18.45 -4.31 -16.92
CA GLY A 107 18.57 -5.56 -17.67
C GLY A 107 19.17 -5.29 -19.03
#